data_AF-A0A2Z3JIJ6-F1
#
_entry.id   AF-A0A2Z3JIJ6-F1
#
_cell.length_a   1.000
_cell.length_b   1.000
_cell.length_c   1.000
_cell.angle_alpha   90.00
_cell.angle_beta   90.00
_cell.angle_gamma   90.00
#
_symmetry.space_group_name_H-M   'P 1'
#
loop_
_entity.id
_entity.type
_entity.pdbx_description
1 polymer ?
#
loop_
_entity_poly.entity_id
_entity_poly.type
_entity_poly.pdbx_seq_one_letter_code
_entity_poly.pdbx_strand_id
1 'polypeptide(L)'
;MPERRWTTDRSREQGVALVSALIMMAVLMAILAAYTTLTLSGVRSGKYSLATQQGFYAAEGGLNLRAEQVRAKFTGYLRPTGLGPSSAAPCSAGDPGSGDMRCVMYTIGQRRVYTYVRDITKYAGSDPESGTVAPGDVYAGLNYQQYAYRVYSAAYNAATNEREASLYMDFQSRLVPLFQFAAFYQGDLEFHPGPPMTLNGRVHTNGDLFLNAGNTLSVTGKTTASGSIYRFGKDGRPCAGSVSFSGIEMPCVNGSSTDLSADKVTGPLLAPFDRNVLDQQQVLTTPGMASLRPDPLSVLWMQADVRVVADPGAAPMFTVRRADRSLDTQATNRLNSCNAVKASSLYDGREQKTITLMQVDQQKLMDCISGGGFTAPNGSVLKIDDESGGGMVWNFSFTDADPAKAALINGGEPYPTAYGVEIVNAARLGPSSGSDALGGLTIVSNQQVYLRGDYNALAKKPSAVLADAINVLSSAADEPITGNKSTGQAAPTTVNAAFLSGIDVTTSSNYNGGLQNYIRFHESWSGVRMTYRGSFVSLGQSLHTVGRQAGAGIVNYYDPPDRDWGYDTDFNNASNLPPLTPRFVYLRQLLFARSW
;
A
#
# COMPACT_ATOMS: atom_id res chain seq x y z
N MET A 1 -98.88 83.53 25.33
CA MET A 1 -98.75 83.59 23.86
C MET A 1 -97.96 84.84 23.50
N PRO A 2 -97.05 84.82 22.52
CA PRO A 2 -96.39 83.63 21.92
C PRO A 2 -95.46 82.97 22.98
N GLU A 3 -94.27 82.37 22.77
CA GLU A 3 -93.48 81.95 21.60
C GLU A 3 -92.56 80.77 22.02
N ARG A 4 -91.66 80.32 21.12
CA ARG A 4 -90.41 79.60 21.43
C ARG A 4 -89.32 80.08 20.47
N ARG A 5 -88.09 80.28 20.96
CA ARG A 5 -86.89 80.33 20.11
C ARG A 5 -85.80 79.42 20.69
N TRP A 6 -85.56 78.30 20.02
CA TRP A 6 -84.47 77.39 20.37
C TRP A 6 -83.19 77.84 19.66
N THR A 7 -82.23 78.38 20.41
CA THR A 7 -80.86 78.61 19.92
C THR A 7 -80.05 77.34 20.16
N THR A 8 -79.79 76.57 19.10
CA THR A 8 -78.84 75.46 19.13
C THR A 8 -77.41 76.02 19.14
N ASP A 9 -76.78 76.02 20.31
CA ASP A 9 -75.36 76.28 20.42
C ASP A 9 -74.58 75.18 19.69
N ARG A 10 -73.73 75.58 18.74
CA ARG A 10 -72.80 74.69 18.03
C ARG A 10 -71.41 74.93 18.59
N SER A 11 -71.01 74.03 19.49
CA SER A 11 -69.68 73.99 20.09
C SER A 11 -68.57 74.06 19.03
N ARG A 12 -67.48 74.76 19.36
CA ARG A 12 -66.28 74.90 18.51
C ARG A 12 -65.41 73.65 18.49
N GLU A 13 -65.96 72.50 18.10
CA GLU A 13 -65.23 71.21 18.07
C GLU A 13 -64.38 70.99 16.81
N GLN A 14 -64.44 71.90 15.83
CA GLN A 14 -63.74 71.78 14.55
C GLN A 14 -62.21 71.92 14.61
N GLY A 15 -61.64 72.34 15.75
CA GLY A 15 -60.18 72.45 15.94
C GLY A 15 -59.53 71.17 16.49
N VAL A 16 -60.12 70.58 17.53
CA VAL A 16 -59.50 69.45 18.26
C VAL A 16 -59.50 68.17 17.43
N ALA A 17 -60.55 67.94 16.64
CA ALA A 17 -60.68 66.76 15.77
C ALA A 17 -59.55 66.66 14.73
N LEU A 18 -59.05 67.79 14.22
CA LEU A 18 -57.92 67.79 13.29
C LEU A 18 -56.62 67.38 13.99
N VAL A 19 -56.38 67.91 15.20
CA VAL A 19 -55.17 67.60 15.99
C VAL A 19 -55.15 66.15 16.45
N SER A 20 -56.28 65.62 16.94
CA SER A 20 -56.36 64.20 17.33
C SER A 20 -56.25 63.25 16.14
N ALA A 21 -56.82 63.60 14.98
CA ALA A 21 -56.62 62.84 13.74
C ALA A 21 -55.16 62.86 13.25
N LEU A 22 -54.47 64.01 13.32
CA LEU A 22 -53.05 64.13 12.99
C LEU A 22 -52.17 63.31 13.94
N ILE A 23 -52.46 63.32 15.25
CA ILE A 23 -51.75 62.50 16.24
C ILE A 23 -52.00 61.00 15.97
N MET A 24 -53.24 60.57 15.71
CA MET A 24 -53.50 59.18 15.33
C MET A 24 -52.82 58.78 14.02
N MET A 25 -52.80 59.64 13.00
CA MET A 25 -52.07 59.37 11.76
C MET A 25 -50.55 59.27 11.98
N ALA A 26 -49.97 60.12 12.84
CA ALA A 26 -48.56 60.03 13.20
C ALA A 26 -48.23 58.71 13.94
N VAL A 27 -49.08 58.30 14.90
CA VAL A 27 -48.95 57.02 15.62
C VAL A 27 -49.10 55.83 14.68
N LEU A 28 -50.10 55.85 13.78
CA LEU A 28 -50.31 54.79 12.78
C LEU A 28 -49.13 54.70 11.78
N MET A 29 -48.58 55.83 11.34
CA MET A 29 -47.36 55.83 10.50
C MET A 29 -46.14 55.31 11.27
N ALA A 30 -45.98 55.64 12.55
CA ALA A 30 -44.90 55.11 13.38
C ALA A 30 -45.02 53.57 13.57
N ILE A 31 -46.24 53.07 13.80
CA ILE A 31 -46.51 51.63 13.89
C ILE A 31 -46.26 50.94 12.55
N LEU A 32 -46.66 51.54 11.41
CA LEU A 32 -46.40 51.01 10.08
C LEU A 32 -44.89 51.00 9.75
N ALA A 33 -44.14 52.02 10.15
CA ALA A 33 -42.69 52.07 10.01
C ALA A 33 -41.99 51.00 10.88
N ALA A 34 -42.45 50.80 12.12
CA ALA A 34 -41.94 49.75 13.00
C ALA A 34 -42.26 48.35 12.43
N TYR A 35 -43.49 48.12 11.98
CA TYR A 35 -43.89 46.84 11.37
C TYR A 35 -43.10 46.53 10.09
N THR A 36 -42.98 47.50 9.18
CA THR A 36 -42.22 47.31 7.93
C THR A 36 -40.72 47.11 8.15
N THR A 37 -40.09 47.84 9.08
CA THR A 37 -38.68 47.62 9.44
C THR A 37 -38.44 46.28 10.13
N LEU A 38 -39.35 45.81 10.98
CA LEU A 38 -39.33 44.45 11.54
C LEU A 38 -39.51 43.38 10.44
N THR A 39 -40.51 43.53 9.56
CA THR A 39 -40.73 42.59 8.44
C THR A 39 -39.54 42.52 7.49
N LEU A 40 -38.96 43.67 7.11
CA LEU A 40 -37.79 43.71 6.23
C LEU A 40 -36.54 43.11 6.91
N SER A 41 -36.36 43.33 8.20
CA SER A 41 -35.29 42.69 9.00
C SER A 41 -35.48 41.18 9.08
N GLY A 42 -36.71 40.69 9.31
CA GLY A 42 -37.04 39.27 9.30
C GLY A 42 -36.79 38.61 7.94
N VAL A 43 -37.22 39.24 6.84
CA VAL A 43 -36.97 38.74 5.48
C VAL A 43 -35.48 38.75 5.13
N ARG A 44 -34.71 39.77 5.56
CA ARG A 44 -33.24 39.77 5.41
C ARG A 44 -32.60 38.64 6.21
N SER A 45 -32.94 38.49 7.49
CA SER A 45 -32.41 37.43 8.36
C SER A 45 -32.73 36.03 7.83
N GLY A 46 -33.95 35.82 7.33
CA GLY A 46 -34.35 34.56 6.69
C GLY A 46 -33.55 34.25 5.42
N LYS A 47 -33.32 35.26 4.57
CA LYS A 47 -32.47 35.12 3.38
C LYS A 47 -31.01 34.85 3.72
N TYR A 48 -30.44 35.54 4.71
CA TYR A 48 -29.08 35.26 5.19
C TYR A 48 -28.95 33.85 5.78
N SER A 49 -29.92 33.41 6.59
CA SER A 49 -29.94 32.05 7.15
C SER A 49 -29.99 30.97 6.05
N LEU A 50 -30.88 31.13 5.05
CA LEU A 50 -30.96 30.24 3.90
C LEU A 50 -29.67 30.25 3.06
N ALA A 51 -29.08 31.42 2.83
CA ALA A 51 -27.81 31.56 2.12
C ALA A 51 -26.67 30.86 2.86
N THR A 52 -26.56 31.03 4.19
CA THR A 52 -25.57 30.32 5.02
C THR A 52 -25.77 28.79 5.00
N GLN A 53 -27.00 28.28 5.02
CA GLN A 53 -27.25 26.84 4.92
C GLN A 53 -26.85 26.28 3.54
N GLN A 54 -27.27 26.93 2.46
CA GLN A 54 -26.91 26.52 1.10
C GLN A 54 -25.38 26.66 0.85
N GLY A 55 -24.76 27.71 1.39
CA GLY A 55 -23.32 27.93 1.38
C GLY A 55 -22.57 26.86 2.16
N PHE A 56 -23.10 26.40 3.31
CA PHE A 56 -22.54 25.30 4.08
C PHE A 56 -22.50 24.02 3.25
N TYR A 57 -23.62 23.59 2.66
CA TYR A 57 -23.65 22.38 1.83
C TYR A 57 -22.79 22.50 0.56
N ALA A 58 -22.68 23.70 -0.02
CA ALA A 58 -21.78 23.94 -1.14
C ALA A 58 -20.30 23.84 -0.72
N ALA A 59 -19.93 24.39 0.44
CA ALA A 59 -18.60 24.26 1.02
C ALA A 59 -18.29 22.79 1.37
N GLU A 60 -19.24 22.05 1.92
CA GLU A 60 -19.12 20.61 2.23
C GLU A 60 -18.91 19.77 0.96
N GLY A 61 -19.69 20.04 -0.10
CA GLY A 61 -19.49 19.44 -1.42
C GLY A 61 -18.09 19.70 -1.99
N GLY A 62 -17.61 20.95 -1.93
CA GLY A 62 -16.24 21.29 -2.35
C GLY A 62 -15.17 20.63 -1.48
N LEU A 63 -15.39 20.53 -0.18
CA LEU A 63 -14.50 19.87 0.78
C LEU A 63 -14.38 18.38 0.49
N ASN A 64 -15.50 17.69 0.22
CA ASN A 64 -15.51 16.27 -0.14
C ASN A 64 -14.86 16.03 -1.52
N LEU A 65 -15.17 16.84 -2.53
CA LEU A 65 -14.52 16.78 -3.85
C LEU A 65 -13.00 16.98 -3.75
N ARG A 66 -12.56 17.98 -2.98
CA ARG A 66 -11.15 18.29 -2.82
C ARG A 66 -10.43 17.24 -1.97
N ALA A 67 -11.07 16.71 -0.92
CA ALA A 67 -10.55 15.59 -0.16
C ALA A 67 -10.34 14.37 -1.07
N GLU A 68 -11.30 14.01 -1.91
CA GLU A 68 -11.18 12.84 -2.78
C GLU A 68 -10.08 12.99 -3.85
N GLN A 69 -9.93 14.18 -4.46
CA GLN A 69 -8.78 14.48 -5.34
C GLN A 69 -7.42 14.26 -4.66
N VAL A 70 -7.35 14.50 -3.34
CA VAL A 70 -6.12 14.39 -2.55
C VAL A 70 -5.94 12.95 -2.04
N ARG A 71 -7.03 12.25 -1.71
CA ARG A 71 -7.02 10.81 -1.39
C ARG A 71 -6.52 9.98 -2.57
N ALA A 72 -6.97 10.30 -3.78
CA ALA A 72 -6.53 9.70 -5.04
C ALA A 72 -5.06 9.96 -5.42
N LYS A 73 -4.28 10.67 -4.58
CA LYS A 73 -2.81 10.75 -4.70
C LYS A 73 -2.11 9.61 -3.94
N PHE A 74 -2.57 9.31 -2.72
CA PHE A 74 -1.96 8.27 -1.87
C PHE A 74 -2.18 6.84 -2.39
N THR A 75 -3.18 6.63 -3.25
CA THR A 75 -3.41 5.32 -3.91
C THR A 75 -2.21 4.88 -4.76
N GLY A 76 -1.42 5.84 -5.29
CA GLY A 76 -0.16 5.59 -5.98
C GLY A 76 1.08 5.78 -5.10
N TYR A 77 0.96 5.82 -3.76
CA TYR A 77 2.04 6.14 -2.80
C TYR A 77 2.61 7.56 -2.92
N LEU A 78 2.10 8.35 -3.85
CA LEU A 78 2.45 9.75 -4.02
C LEU A 78 1.85 10.58 -2.88
N ARG A 79 2.64 11.51 -2.36
CA ARG A 79 2.16 12.56 -1.46
C ARG A 79 1.69 13.75 -2.30
N PRO A 80 0.64 14.48 -1.88
CA PRO A 80 0.27 15.76 -2.48
C PRO A 80 1.48 16.71 -2.50
N THR A 81 1.77 17.29 -3.66
CA THR A 81 2.95 18.14 -3.91
C THR A 81 2.61 19.63 -3.97
N GLY A 82 3.62 20.49 -3.92
CA GLY A 82 3.47 21.94 -3.96
C GLY A 82 3.14 22.56 -2.60
N LEU A 83 2.72 23.82 -2.61
CA LEU A 83 2.47 24.62 -1.41
C LEU A 83 1.02 25.08 -1.34
N GLY A 84 0.43 24.97 -0.15
CA GLY A 84 -0.86 25.56 0.14
C GLY A 84 -0.79 27.10 0.22
N PRO A 85 -1.87 27.82 -0.13
CA PRO A 85 -2.01 29.25 0.16
C PRO A 85 -1.72 29.56 1.63
N SER A 86 -0.93 30.60 1.90
CA SER A 86 -0.40 30.88 3.25
C SER A 86 -0.98 32.13 3.91
N SER A 87 -1.54 33.05 3.14
CA SER A 87 -2.01 34.36 3.59
C SER A 87 -3.33 34.32 4.36
N ALA A 88 -3.75 35.48 4.87
CA ALA A 88 -5.09 35.71 5.41
C ALA A 88 -6.18 35.87 4.30
N ALA A 89 -5.78 35.99 3.04
CA ALA A 89 -6.66 36.10 1.87
C ALA A 89 -6.34 35.01 0.82
N PRO A 90 -6.45 33.72 1.20
CA PRO A 90 -6.08 32.60 0.33
C PRO A 90 -6.96 32.57 -0.92
N CYS A 91 -6.39 32.10 -2.03
CA CYS A 91 -7.03 32.09 -3.36
C CYS A 91 -7.32 33.48 -3.96
N SER A 92 -6.68 34.52 -3.42
CA SER A 92 -6.48 35.79 -4.14
C SER A 92 -5.37 35.65 -5.20
N ALA A 93 -5.27 36.60 -6.12
CA ALA A 93 -4.31 36.55 -7.23
C ALA A 93 -2.83 36.50 -6.81
N GLY A 94 -2.50 36.92 -5.59
CA GLY A 94 -1.15 36.86 -5.02
C GLY A 94 -0.86 35.60 -4.18
N ASP A 95 -1.86 34.78 -3.86
CA ASP A 95 -1.71 33.58 -3.02
C ASP A 95 -2.55 32.38 -3.56
N PRO A 96 -2.26 31.90 -4.78
CA PRO A 96 -2.97 30.76 -5.38
C PRO A 96 -2.45 29.40 -4.89
N GLY A 97 -1.30 29.34 -4.22
CA GLY A 97 -0.57 28.09 -3.95
C GLY A 97 -0.04 27.41 -5.22
N SER A 98 0.49 26.19 -5.09
CA SER A 98 1.10 25.42 -6.18
C SER A 98 0.83 23.91 -6.08
N GLY A 99 1.13 23.18 -7.16
CA GLY A 99 1.02 21.71 -7.22
C GLY A 99 -0.39 21.18 -6.92
N ASP A 100 -0.46 20.09 -6.16
CA ASP A 100 -1.69 19.47 -5.69
C ASP A 100 -2.36 20.25 -4.57
N MET A 101 -1.64 21.12 -3.84
CA MET A 101 -2.15 21.87 -2.69
C MET A 101 -2.82 23.21 -3.04
N ARG A 102 -2.63 23.70 -4.27
CA ARG A 102 -3.15 24.98 -4.79
C ARG A 102 -4.66 25.20 -4.62
N CYS A 103 -5.08 26.44 -4.84
CA CYS A 103 -6.47 26.80 -4.97
C CYS A 103 -7.15 26.15 -6.18
N VAL A 104 -8.30 25.54 -5.94
CA VAL A 104 -9.22 25.00 -6.95
C VAL A 104 -10.61 25.54 -6.66
N MET A 105 -11.24 26.17 -7.66
CA MET A 105 -12.61 26.67 -7.58
C MET A 105 -13.58 25.69 -8.25
N TYR A 106 -14.65 25.33 -7.54
CA TYR A 106 -15.80 24.61 -8.07
C TYR A 106 -17.03 25.53 -8.15
N THR A 107 -17.99 25.20 -9.02
CA THR A 107 -19.30 25.83 -9.04
C THR A 107 -20.34 24.85 -8.51
N ILE A 108 -20.88 25.10 -7.32
CA ILE A 108 -21.80 24.18 -6.62
C ILE A 108 -23.02 24.99 -6.16
N GLY A 109 -24.23 24.61 -6.57
CA GLY A 109 -25.47 25.27 -6.12
C GLY A 109 -25.49 26.79 -6.33
N GLN A 110 -25.02 27.27 -7.50
CA GLN A 110 -24.83 28.69 -7.83
C GLN A 110 -23.84 29.46 -6.92
N ARG A 111 -22.92 28.76 -6.24
CA ARG A 111 -21.80 29.36 -5.49
C ARG A 111 -20.45 29.07 -6.12
N ARG A 112 -19.52 30.01 -5.94
CA ARG A 112 -18.09 29.79 -6.18
C ARG A 112 -17.48 29.23 -4.92
N VAL A 113 -17.03 27.97 -4.96
CA VAL A 113 -16.47 27.25 -3.81
C VAL A 113 -14.97 27.11 -4.01
N TYR A 114 -14.19 27.91 -3.30
CA TYR A 114 -12.73 27.88 -3.36
C TYR A 114 -12.20 26.91 -2.33
N THR A 115 -11.31 26.01 -2.77
CA THR A 115 -10.75 24.94 -1.94
C THR A 115 -9.23 24.90 -2.07
N TYR A 116 -8.55 24.56 -0.99
CA TYR A 116 -7.09 24.39 -0.99
C TYR A 116 -6.67 23.40 0.10
N VAL A 117 -5.41 22.98 0.07
CA VAL A 117 -4.84 22.04 1.05
C VAL A 117 -3.68 22.72 1.77
N ARG A 118 -3.48 22.40 3.05
CA ARG A 118 -2.21 22.63 3.75
C ARG A 118 -1.70 21.31 4.30
N ASP A 119 -0.41 21.05 4.16
CA ASP A 119 0.28 20.05 4.98
C ASP A 119 0.27 20.54 6.44
N ILE A 120 -0.12 19.66 7.36
CA ILE A 120 -0.10 19.87 8.82
C ILE A 120 0.62 18.69 9.51
N THR A 121 1.38 17.90 8.76
CA THR A 121 2.25 16.83 9.27
C THR A 121 3.28 17.42 10.23
N LYS A 122 3.47 16.77 11.37
CA LYS A 122 4.60 17.06 12.25
C LYS A 122 5.83 16.37 11.66
N TYR A 123 6.89 17.13 11.41
CA TYR A 123 8.17 16.61 10.93
C TYR A 123 9.23 16.71 12.03
N ALA A 124 10.07 15.69 12.14
CA ALA A 124 11.31 15.71 12.90
C ALA A 124 12.47 15.80 11.89
N GLY A 125 12.96 17.02 11.63
CA GLY A 125 13.83 17.26 10.48
C GLY A 125 13.07 17.04 9.17
N SER A 126 13.49 16.06 8.38
CA SER A 126 12.80 15.61 7.16
C SER A 126 11.73 14.54 7.39
N ASP A 127 11.75 13.85 8.53
CA ASP A 127 10.97 12.63 8.73
C ASP A 127 9.56 12.89 9.28
N PRO A 128 8.53 12.20 8.78
CA PRO A 128 7.16 12.36 9.23
C PRO A 128 6.91 11.71 10.60
N GLU A 129 5.87 12.17 11.29
CA GLU A 129 5.38 11.57 12.54
C GLU A 129 5.21 10.04 12.43
N SER A 130 5.95 9.32 13.26
CA SER A 130 5.94 7.85 13.34
C SER A 130 5.45 7.38 14.70
N GLY A 131 5.07 6.10 14.80
CA GLY A 131 4.63 5.48 16.04
C GLY A 131 3.91 4.16 15.79
N THR A 132 3.29 3.61 16.84
CA THR A 132 2.47 2.38 16.74
C THR A 132 0.98 2.71 16.74
N VAL A 133 0.20 1.93 15.99
CA VAL A 133 -1.26 2.03 15.96
C VAL A 133 -1.82 1.74 17.35
N ALA A 134 -2.62 2.66 17.89
CA ALA A 134 -3.15 2.58 19.24
C ALA A 134 -4.14 1.41 19.45
N PRO A 135 -4.31 0.92 20.70
CA PRO A 135 -5.34 -0.06 21.05
C PRO A 135 -6.75 0.36 20.59
N GLY A 136 -7.56 -0.62 20.18
CA GLY A 136 -8.92 -0.41 19.67
C GLY A 136 -9.03 -0.37 18.13
N ASP A 137 -7.94 -0.04 17.42
CA ASP A 137 -7.84 -0.22 15.97
C ASP A 137 -7.71 -1.72 15.61
N VAL A 138 -8.17 -2.12 14.43
CA VAL A 138 -7.95 -3.49 13.90
C VAL A 138 -6.45 -3.79 13.82
N TYR A 139 -5.66 -2.78 13.45
CA TYR A 139 -4.23 -2.85 13.20
C TYR A 139 -3.38 -2.46 14.42
N ALA A 140 -3.98 -2.39 15.62
CA ALA A 140 -3.30 -2.03 16.86
C ALA A 140 -1.98 -2.79 17.06
N GLY A 141 -0.93 -2.04 17.44
CA GLY A 141 0.44 -2.53 17.62
C GLY A 141 1.34 -2.48 16.38
N LEU A 142 0.81 -2.26 15.16
CA LEU A 142 1.65 -2.08 13.97
C LEU A 142 2.33 -0.70 13.97
N ASN A 143 3.60 -0.63 13.54
CA ASN A 143 4.30 0.63 13.29
C ASN A 143 3.73 1.34 12.05
N TYR A 144 3.74 2.67 12.06
CA TYR A 144 3.39 3.53 10.93
C TYR A 144 4.33 4.72 10.79
N GLN A 145 4.34 5.30 9.59
CA GLN A 145 4.60 6.73 9.38
C GLN A 145 3.30 7.38 8.91
N GLN A 146 2.96 8.58 9.40
CA GLN A 146 1.72 9.26 9.06
C GLN A 146 1.93 10.70 8.59
N TYR A 147 1.20 11.07 7.53
CA TYR A 147 1.10 12.43 7.03
C TYR A 147 -0.28 12.99 7.35
N ALA A 148 -0.39 14.25 7.74
CA ALA A 148 -1.63 14.90 8.10
C ALA A 148 -1.87 16.12 7.20
N TYR A 149 -3.07 16.24 6.64
CA TYR A 149 -3.43 17.33 5.74
C TYR A 149 -4.75 17.96 6.15
N ARG A 150 -4.81 19.29 6.05
CA ARG A 150 -6.04 20.07 6.23
C ARG A 150 -6.57 20.51 4.87
N VAL A 151 -7.78 20.07 4.53
CA VAL A 151 -8.51 20.57 3.36
C VAL A 151 -9.40 21.72 3.83
N TYR A 152 -9.29 22.87 3.18
CA TYR A 152 -10.15 24.03 3.39
C TYR A 152 -11.15 24.16 2.23
N SER A 153 -12.36 24.65 2.54
CA SER A 153 -13.39 24.95 1.55
C SER A 153 -14.20 26.17 1.99
N ALA A 154 -14.30 27.19 1.13
CA ALA A 154 -15.04 28.41 1.38
C ALA A 154 -16.02 28.68 0.24
N ALA A 155 -17.32 28.75 0.56
CA ALA A 155 -18.38 29.02 -0.40
C ALA A 155 -18.73 30.51 -0.41
N TYR A 156 -18.73 31.08 -1.61
CA TYR A 156 -19.08 32.47 -1.87
C TYR A 156 -20.31 32.53 -2.77
N ASN A 157 -21.21 33.46 -2.45
CA ASN A 157 -22.33 33.79 -3.33
C ASN A 157 -21.78 34.23 -4.70
N ALA A 158 -22.24 33.63 -5.80
CA ALA A 158 -21.68 33.95 -7.11
C ALA A 158 -21.92 35.43 -7.50
N ALA A 159 -23.07 36.00 -7.13
CA ALA A 159 -23.51 37.34 -7.51
C ALA A 159 -23.00 38.44 -6.57
N THR A 160 -23.08 38.27 -5.24
CA THR A 160 -22.65 39.30 -4.28
C THR A 160 -21.18 39.19 -3.86
N ASN A 161 -20.52 38.06 -4.14
CA ASN A 161 -19.17 37.73 -3.66
C ASN A 161 -19.05 37.68 -2.12
N GLU A 162 -20.17 37.64 -1.38
CA GLU A 162 -20.18 37.45 0.07
C GLU A 162 -19.79 36.00 0.43
N ARG A 163 -19.02 35.83 1.50
CA ARG A 163 -18.62 34.52 2.04
C ARG A 163 -19.77 33.94 2.87
N GLU A 164 -20.44 32.92 2.37
CA GLU A 164 -21.62 32.33 3.04
C GLU A 164 -21.25 31.24 4.05
N ALA A 165 -20.16 30.49 3.80
CA ALA A 165 -19.63 29.49 4.72
C ALA A 165 -18.12 29.27 4.53
N SER A 166 -17.47 28.73 5.56
CA SER A 166 -16.09 28.23 5.48
C SER A 166 -15.92 27.03 6.40
N LEU A 167 -15.35 25.96 5.86
CA LEU A 167 -15.19 24.66 6.49
C LEU A 167 -13.75 24.17 6.32
N TYR A 168 -13.33 23.30 7.23
CA TYR A 168 -12.14 22.49 7.02
C TYR A 168 -12.32 21.07 7.55
N MET A 169 -11.56 20.13 6.99
CA MET A 169 -11.40 18.79 7.55
C MET A 169 -9.93 18.46 7.68
N ASP A 170 -9.60 17.70 8.72
CA ASP A 170 -8.29 17.09 8.92
C ASP A 170 -8.38 15.60 8.65
N PHE A 171 -7.46 15.10 7.83
CA PHE A 171 -7.28 13.66 7.64
C PHE A 171 -5.80 13.28 7.73
N GLN A 172 -5.55 12.05 8.16
CA GLN A 172 -4.23 11.43 8.16
C GLN A 172 -4.17 10.34 7.08
N SER A 173 -3.07 10.28 6.35
CA SER A 173 -2.67 9.14 5.54
C SER A 173 -1.61 8.36 6.31
N ARG A 174 -1.92 7.12 6.71
CA ARG A 174 -1.00 6.23 7.44
C ARG A 174 -0.40 5.22 6.48
N LEU A 175 0.92 5.17 6.45
CA LEU A 175 1.70 4.19 5.71
C LEU A 175 2.21 3.15 6.72
N VAL A 176 1.73 1.92 6.60
CA VAL A 176 2.06 0.80 7.51
C VAL A 176 2.91 -0.24 6.74
N PRO A 177 4.15 -0.50 7.16
CA PRO A 177 5.00 -1.55 6.60
C PRO A 177 4.33 -2.93 6.52
N LEU A 178 4.34 -3.52 5.33
CA LEU A 178 3.72 -4.82 5.01
C LEU A 178 4.47 -6.01 5.62
N PHE A 179 5.77 -5.88 5.84
CA PHE A 179 6.58 -6.93 6.46
C PHE A 179 6.32 -7.13 7.96
N GLN A 180 5.31 -6.45 8.54
CA GLN A 180 4.81 -6.68 9.90
C GLN A 180 3.72 -7.77 9.99
N PHE A 181 3.43 -8.44 8.86
CA PHE A 181 2.59 -9.63 8.80
C PHE A 181 3.44 -10.86 8.53
N ALA A 182 3.04 -12.00 9.08
CA ALA A 182 3.55 -13.30 8.64
C ALA A 182 3.07 -13.62 7.22
N ALA A 183 1.83 -13.25 6.91
CA ALA A 183 1.24 -13.32 5.57
C ALA A 183 0.37 -12.09 5.28
N PHE A 184 0.62 -11.40 4.17
CA PHE A 184 -0.26 -10.36 3.62
C PHE A 184 -0.53 -10.67 2.15
N TYR A 185 -1.79 -10.83 1.74
CA TYR A 185 -2.16 -11.07 0.34
C TYR A 185 -3.11 -9.97 -0.19
N GLN A 186 -2.83 -9.45 -1.39
CA GLN A 186 -3.66 -8.47 -2.10
C GLN A 186 -4.89 -9.12 -2.77
N GLY A 187 -4.78 -10.38 -3.19
CA GLY A 187 -5.91 -11.24 -3.57
C GLY A 187 -6.23 -12.23 -2.46
N ASP A 188 -6.95 -13.31 -2.79
CA ASP A 188 -7.32 -14.35 -1.82
C ASP A 188 -6.11 -15.12 -1.28
N LEU A 189 -6.14 -15.46 0.01
CA LEU A 189 -5.13 -16.27 0.68
C LEU A 189 -5.65 -17.70 0.90
N GLU A 190 -4.87 -18.70 0.49
CA GLU A 190 -5.17 -20.12 0.70
C GLU A 190 -4.09 -20.79 1.55
N PHE A 191 -4.52 -21.54 2.57
CA PHE A 191 -3.71 -22.51 3.29
C PHE A 191 -4.24 -23.93 3.05
N HIS A 192 -3.32 -24.84 2.73
CA HIS A 192 -3.50 -26.29 2.72
C HIS A 192 -2.12 -26.98 2.84
N PRO A 193 -1.43 -26.82 3.99
CA PRO A 193 -0.19 -27.54 4.26
C PRO A 193 -0.47 -29.04 4.39
N GLY A 194 0.35 -29.89 3.76
CA GLY A 194 0.27 -31.34 3.90
C GLY A 194 0.85 -31.81 5.25
N PRO A 195 2.17 -31.60 5.48
CA PRO A 195 2.78 -31.71 6.80
C PRO A 195 2.21 -30.64 7.77
N PRO A 196 2.40 -30.81 9.09
CA PRO A 196 2.13 -29.77 10.09
C PRO A 196 2.76 -28.42 9.74
N MET A 197 2.04 -27.33 9.95
CA MET A 197 2.55 -25.97 9.78
C MET A 197 2.10 -25.04 10.92
N THR A 198 3.02 -24.22 11.42
CA THR A 198 2.75 -23.16 12.40
C THR A 198 3.20 -21.82 11.84
N LEU A 199 2.43 -20.75 12.07
CA LEU A 199 2.73 -19.40 11.61
C LEU A 199 2.61 -18.40 12.78
N ASN A 200 3.75 -17.92 13.27
CA ASN A 200 3.89 -17.17 14.52
C ASN A 200 3.71 -15.64 14.39
N GLY A 201 2.80 -15.18 13.52
CA GLY A 201 2.58 -13.75 13.29
C GLY A 201 1.26 -13.44 12.58
N ARG A 202 1.01 -12.15 12.33
CA ARG A 202 -0.28 -11.65 11.83
C ARG A 202 -0.57 -12.11 10.40
N VAL A 203 -1.85 -12.29 10.08
CA VAL A 203 -2.32 -12.68 8.75
C VAL A 203 -3.35 -11.68 8.24
N HIS A 204 -3.19 -11.25 6.99
CA HIS A 204 -4.17 -10.42 6.28
C HIS A 204 -4.40 -10.89 4.84
N THR A 205 -5.65 -10.83 4.40
CA THR A 205 -6.03 -10.93 2.99
C THR A 205 -7.02 -9.83 2.62
N ASN A 206 -6.76 -9.17 1.48
CA ASN A 206 -7.67 -8.23 0.84
C ASN A 206 -8.81 -8.94 0.08
N GLY A 207 -8.65 -10.23 -0.24
CA GLY A 207 -9.70 -11.09 -0.76
C GLY A 207 -10.31 -11.98 0.33
N ASP A 208 -10.75 -13.16 -0.08
CA ASP A 208 -11.21 -14.23 0.81
C ASP A 208 -10.02 -14.96 1.48
N LEU A 209 -10.31 -15.72 2.55
CA LEU A 209 -9.37 -16.58 3.28
C LEU A 209 -9.84 -18.04 3.26
N PHE A 210 -9.09 -18.92 2.61
CA PHE A 210 -9.35 -20.35 2.51
C PHE A 210 -8.44 -21.12 3.47
N LEU A 211 -9.05 -21.88 4.40
CA LEU A 211 -8.39 -22.57 5.50
C LEU A 211 -8.65 -24.08 5.45
N ASN A 212 -7.64 -24.82 5.03
CA ASN A 212 -7.70 -26.28 4.99
C ASN A 212 -6.31 -26.85 5.39
N ALA A 213 -6.21 -28.15 5.68
CA ALA A 213 -4.95 -28.80 6.03
C ALA A 213 -4.98 -30.31 5.75
N GLY A 214 -3.85 -30.88 5.34
CA GLY A 214 -3.66 -32.33 5.29
C GLY A 214 -3.39 -32.96 6.65
N ASN A 215 -2.86 -32.18 7.60
CA ASN A 215 -2.65 -32.58 8.99
C ASN A 215 -3.05 -31.44 9.94
N THR A 216 -2.13 -30.51 10.25
CA THR A 216 -2.39 -29.36 11.14
C THR A 216 -1.92 -28.03 10.56
N LEU A 217 -2.70 -26.98 10.82
CA LEU A 217 -2.34 -25.58 10.64
C LEU A 217 -2.57 -24.83 11.95
N SER A 218 -1.56 -24.12 12.45
CA SER A 218 -1.65 -23.28 13.65
C SER A 218 -1.21 -21.85 13.32
N VAL A 219 -2.04 -20.86 13.61
CA VAL A 219 -1.73 -19.43 13.40
C VAL A 219 -1.85 -18.72 14.75
N THR A 220 -0.74 -18.18 15.28
CA THR A 220 -0.73 -17.57 16.63
C THR A 220 -0.90 -16.06 16.62
N GLY A 221 -0.96 -15.44 15.43
CA GLY A 221 -1.16 -14.01 15.27
C GLY A 221 -2.58 -13.67 14.82
N LYS A 222 -2.98 -12.42 15.09
CA LYS A 222 -4.27 -11.88 14.66
C LYS A 222 -4.43 -12.03 13.14
N THR A 223 -5.55 -12.62 12.76
CA THR A 223 -5.91 -12.97 11.38
C THR A 223 -7.10 -12.15 10.91
N THR A 224 -7.03 -11.62 9.71
CA THR A 224 -8.02 -10.71 9.13
C THR A 224 -8.27 -11.02 7.66
N ALA A 225 -9.52 -11.02 7.24
CA ALA A 225 -9.92 -11.09 5.84
C ALA A 225 -10.84 -9.89 5.52
N SER A 226 -10.60 -9.26 4.38
CA SER A 226 -11.51 -8.22 3.87
C SER A 226 -12.73 -8.84 3.18
N GLY A 227 -12.54 -10.01 2.56
CA GLY A 227 -13.61 -10.91 2.14
C GLY A 227 -14.15 -11.77 3.28
N SER A 228 -14.53 -12.99 2.93
CA SER A 228 -15.06 -14.05 3.79
C SER A 228 -13.94 -14.98 4.26
N ILE A 229 -14.20 -15.75 5.33
CA ILE A 229 -13.35 -16.85 5.77
C ILE A 229 -14.06 -18.18 5.47
N TYR A 230 -13.34 -19.17 4.95
CA TYR A 230 -13.85 -20.49 4.58
C TYR A 230 -13.03 -21.61 5.21
N ARG A 231 -13.68 -22.65 5.75
CA ARG A 231 -12.99 -23.90 6.14
C ARG A 231 -13.10 -24.92 5.01
N PHE A 232 -12.50 -24.57 3.87
CA PHE A 232 -12.64 -25.28 2.59
C PHE A 232 -11.39 -25.06 1.75
N GLY A 233 -11.04 -25.98 0.83
CA GLY A 233 -9.93 -25.78 -0.11
C GLY A 233 -10.41 -25.10 -1.39
N LYS A 234 -9.67 -24.10 -1.89
CA LYS A 234 -10.17 -23.21 -2.96
C LYS A 234 -10.33 -23.94 -4.31
N ASP A 235 -9.69 -25.09 -4.47
CA ASP A 235 -9.81 -26.00 -5.60
C ASP A 235 -11.04 -26.93 -5.55
N GLY A 236 -11.96 -26.75 -4.60
CA GLY A 236 -13.17 -27.57 -4.49
C GLY A 236 -13.07 -28.78 -3.55
N ARG A 237 -11.93 -28.99 -2.89
CA ARG A 237 -11.78 -30.09 -1.92
C ARG A 237 -12.47 -29.77 -0.58
N PRO A 238 -13.15 -30.75 0.04
CA PRO A 238 -13.88 -30.55 1.29
C PRO A 238 -12.94 -30.18 2.45
N CYS A 239 -13.54 -29.74 3.56
CA CYS A 239 -12.81 -29.44 4.78
C CYS A 239 -12.03 -30.65 5.31
N ALA A 240 -10.73 -30.47 5.58
CA ALA A 240 -9.86 -31.45 6.19
C ALA A 240 -8.92 -30.79 7.23
N GLY A 241 -8.27 -31.66 8.01
CA GLY A 241 -7.25 -31.32 9.01
C GLY A 241 -7.73 -30.46 10.16
N SER A 242 -6.87 -30.31 11.17
CA SER A 242 -7.10 -29.35 12.26
C SER A 242 -6.52 -27.99 11.88
N VAL A 243 -7.34 -26.95 12.00
CA VAL A 243 -6.92 -25.55 11.82
C VAL A 243 -7.17 -24.85 13.14
N SER A 244 -6.16 -24.18 13.70
CA SER A 244 -6.26 -23.50 14.99
C SER A 244 -5.70 -22.09 14.98
N PHE A 245 -6.32 -21.21 15.76
CA PHE A 245 -5.90 -19.83 16.00
C PHE A 245 -5.57 -19.65 17.48
N SER A 246 -4.30 -19.42 17.79
CA SER A 246 -3.77 -19.31 19.16
C SER A 246 -4.18 -20.47 20.09
N GLY A 247 -4.28 -21.69 19.55
CA GLY A 247 -4.69 -22.90 20.27
C GLY A 247 -6.20 -23.16 20.33
N ILE A 248 -7.04 -22.26 19.83
CA ILE A 248 -8.49 -22.49 19.66
C ILE A 248 -8.72 -23.11 18.27
N GLU A 249 -9.38 -24.26 18.19
CA GLU A 249 -9.67 -24.92 16.91
C GLU A 249 -10.82 -24.23 16.16
N MET A 250 -10.67 -24.09 14.84
CA MET A 250 -11.72 -23.68 13.91
C MET A 250 -12.33 -24.92 13.25
N PRO A 251 -13.53 -25.36 13.65
CA PRO A 251 -14.16 -26.57 13.13
C PRO A 251 -14.52 -26.43 11.64
N CYS A 252 -14.62 -27.56 10.96
CA CYS A 252 -15.31 -27.63 9.67
C CYS A 252 -16.78 -27.23 9.85
N VAL A 253 -17.35 -26.46 8.91
CA VAL A 253 -18.74 -26.00 9.03
C VAL A 253 -19.69 -27.09 8.54
N ASN A 254 -19.40 -27.69 7.38
CA ASN A 254 -20.22 -28.69 6.73
C ASN A 254 -19.34 -29.70 5.96
N GLY A 255 -18.42 -30.36 6.68
CA GLY A 255 -17.25 -31.09 6.16
C GLY A 255 -17.46 -32.29 5.22
N SER A 256 -18.62 -32.44 4.59
CA SER A 256 -18.88 -33.32 3.44
C SER A 256 -19.38 -32.56 2.20
N SER A 257 -19.46 -31.23 2.26
CA SER A 257 -19.88 -30.37 1.16
C SER A 257 -18.83 -30.27 0.06
N THR A 258 -19.27 -30.01 -1.17
CA THR A 258 -18.46 -29.44 -2.27
C THR A 258 -18.92 -28.04 -2.67
N ASP A 259 -19.96 -27.52 -2.02
CA ASP A 259 -20.45 -26.15 -2.17
C ASP A 259 -19.69 -25.21 -1.24
N LEU A 260 -18.92 -24.30 -1.85
CA LEU A 260 -18.18 -23.21 -1.20
C LEU A 260 -19.03 -22.38 -0.23
N SER A 261 -20.32 -22.18 -0.52
CA SER A 261 -21.20 -21.36 0.32
C SER A 261 -21.56 -22.03 1.65
N ALA A 262 -21.52 -23.36 1.71
CA ALA A 262 -21.85 -24.14 2.91
C ALA A 262 -20.71 -24.19 3.93
N ASP A 263 -19.46 -23.99 3.51
CA ASP A 263 -18.27 -23.95 4.39
C ASP A 263 -17.75 -22.53 4.69
N LYS A 264 -18.58 -21.50 4.45
CA LYS A 264 -18.32 -20.14 4.93
C LYS A 264 -18.40 -20.09 6.46
N VAL A 265 -17.32 -19.64 7.09
CA VAL A 265 -17.28 -19.33 8.52
C VAL A 265 -18.09 -18.05 8.78
N THR A 266 -18.92 -18.06 9.81
CA THR A 266 -19.85 -16.96 10.14
C THR A 266 -19.64 -16.47 11.57
N GLY A 267 -20.21 -15.30 11.92
CA GLY A 267 -20.05 -14.64 13.22
C GLY A 267 -20.11 -15.55 14.47
N PRO A 268 -21.07 -16.50 14.60
CA PRO A 268 -21.11 -17.43 15.74
C PRO A 268 -19.87 -18.34 15.85
N LEU A 269 -19.26 -18.72 14.73
CA LEU A 269 -18.00 -19.48 14.69
C LEU A 269 -16.76 -18.61 14.87
N LEU A 270 -16.86 -17.29 14.65
CA LEU A 270 -15.77 -16.34 14.90
C LEU A 270 -15.73 -15.83 16.36
N ALA A 271 -16.87 -15.85 17.06
CA ALA A 271 -16.98 -15.38 18.44
C ALA A 271 -15.96 -16.00 19.44
N PRO A 272 -15.60 -17.30 19.37
CA PRO A 272 -14.61 -17.90 20.29
C PRO A 272 -13.21 -17.30 20.20
N PHE A 273 -12.85 -16.64 19.08
CA PHE A 273 -11.50 -16.09 18.89
C PHE A 273 -11.30 -14.69 19.48
N ASP A 274 -12.30 -14.13 20.18
CA ASP A 274 -12.28 -12.79 20.80
C ASP A 274 -11.64 -11.71 19.91
N ARG A 275 -12.19 -11.55 18.70
CA ARG A 275 -11.75 -10.56 17.68
C ARG A 275 -10.30 -10.73 17.18
N ASN A 276 -9.64 -11.86 17.47
CA ASN A 276 -8.34 -12.23 16.88
C ASN A 276 -8.47 -12.88 15.50
N VAL A 277 -9.66 -13.33 15.12
CA VAL A 277 -10.01 -13.74 13.75
C VAL A 277 -11.23 -12.93 13.31
N LEU A 278 -11.15 -12.24 12.17
CA LEU A 278 -12.18 -11.32 11.68
C LEU A 278 -12.33 -11.39 10.15
N ASP A 279 -13.55 -11.54 9.66
CA ASP A 279 -13.91 -11.35 8.25
C ASP A 279 -14.47 -9.94 7.98
N GLN A 280 -14.78 -9.62 6.72
CA GLN A 280 -15.42 -8.35 6.31
C GLN A 280 -14.66 -7.08 6.76
N GLN A 281 -13.33 -7.14 6.83
CA GLN A 281 -12.48 -6.00 7.17
C GLN A 281 -12.31 -5.02 6.00
N GLN A 282 -11.79 -3.83 6.27
CA GLN A 282 -11.51 -2.84 5.22
C GLN A 282 -10.34 -3.29 4.35
N VAL A 283 -10.58 -3.40 3.04
CA VAL A 283 -9.55 -3.59 2.00
C VAL A 283 -8.47 -2.52 2.13
N LEU A 284 -7.22 -2.96 2.27
CA LEU A 284 -6.05 -2.13 2.44
C LEU A 284 -5.43 -1.81 1.07
N THR A 285 -5.23 -0.53 0.78
CA THR A 285 -4.58 -0.12 -0.47
C THR A 285 -3.11 -0.53 -0.42
N THR A 286 -2.65 -1.34 -1.37
CA THR A 286 -1.26 -1.77 -1.56
C THR A 286 -0.71 -1.30 -2.92
N PRO A 287 0.61 -1.28 -3.14
CA PRO A 287 1.14 -1.20 -4.50
C PRO A 287 0.76 -2.46 -5.29
N GLY A 288 0.76 -2.38 -6.61
CA GLY A 288 0.61 -3.54 -7.50
C GLY A 288 1.97 -4.11 -7.94
N MET A 289 1.99 -5.35 -8.42
CA MET A 289 3.21 -6.05 -8.88
C MET A 289 4.02 -5.28 -9.94
N ALA A 290 3.37 -4.42 -10.75
CA ALA A 290 4.06 -3.56 -11.72
C ALA A 290 5.08 -2.59 -11.07
N SER A 291 5.02 -2.33 -9.76
CA SER A 291 5.99 -1.51 -9.03
C SER A 291 7.41 -2.10 -8.98
N LEU A 292 7.58 -3.41 -9.26
CA LEU A 292 8.90 -4.05 -9.36
C LEU A 292 9.66 -3.71 -10.64
N ARG A 293 8.97 -3.12 -11.65
CA ARG A 293 9.57 -2.76 -12.95
C ARG A 293 10.66 -1.69 -12.81
N PRO A 294 11.65 -1.65 -13.72
CA PRO A 294 12.66 -0.59 -13.84
C PRO A 294 12.09 0.73 -14.39
N ASP A 295 11.09 1.27 -13.69
CA ASP A 295 10.34 2.48 -14.05
C ASP A 295 10.85 3.70 -13.25
N PRO A 296 11.28 4.80 -13.89
CA PRO A 296 11.59 6.08 -13.24
C PRO A 296 10.49 6.67 -12.35
N LEU A 297 9.26 6.15 -12.38
CA LEU A 297 8.17 6.52 -11.48
C LEU A 297 8.01 5.58 -10.27
N SER A 298 8.65 4.41 -10.26
CA SER A 298 8.64 3.49 -9.12
C SER A 298 9.66 3.90 -8.06
N VAL A 299 9.24 3.91 -6.78
CA VAL A 299 10.14 4.15 -5.64
C VAL A 299 11.25 3.10 -5.58
N LEU A 300 10.94 1.84 -5.88
CA LEU A 300 11.88 0.70 -5.86
C LEU A 300 12.95 0.74 -6.97
N TRP A 301 12.79 1.65 -7.95
CA TRP A 301 13.80 1.97 -8.95
C TRP A 301 14.43 3.34 -8.69
N MET A 302 13.64 4.38 -8.37
CA MET A 302 14.16 5.71 -8.07
C MET A 302 15.15 5.71 -6.88
N GLN A 303 14.84 4.96 -5.82
CA GLN A 303 15.62 4.93 -4.58
C GLN A 303 16.55 3.71 -4.46
N ALA A 304 16.76 2.96 -5.55
CA ALA A 304 17.79 1.93 -5.60
C ALA A 304 19.20 2.53 -5.64
N ASP A 305 20.18 1.90 -5.00
CA ASP A 305 21.57 2.35 -5.07
C ASP A 305 22.26 1.75 -6.30
N VAL A 306 22.10 0.45 -6.48
CA VAL A 306 22.63 -0.31 -7.61
C VAL A 306 21.48 -0.74 -8.49
N ARG A 307 21.55 -0.43 -9.79
CA ARG A 307 20.59 -0.88 -10.81
C ARG A 307 21.36 -1.60 -11.91
N VAL A 308 21.34 -2.93 -11.93
CA VAL A 308 21.94 -3.71 -13.01
C VAL A 308 20.84 -4.14 -13.98
N VAL A 309 21.04 -3.80 -15.24
CA VAL A 309 20.17 -4.20 -16.35
C VAL A 309 20.95 -5.17 -17.24
N ALA A 310 20.43 -6.40 -17.34
CA ALA A 310 20.88 -7.40 -18.30
C ALA A 310 20.23 -7.16 -19.66
N ASP A 311 21.03 -7.21 -20.73
CA ASP A 311 20.57 -7.27 -22.12
C ASP A 311 21.19 -8.50 -22.79
N PRO A 312 20.45 -9.61 -22.91
CA PRO A 312 20.94 -10.84 -23.52
C PRO A 312 21.35 -10.72 -25.01
N GLY A 313 20.99 -9.61 -25.69
CA GLY A 313 21.35 -9.35 -27.08
C GLY A 313 22.55 -8.40 -27.24
N ALA A 314 23.07 -7.80 -26.17
CA ALA A 314 24.08 -6.74 -26.24
C ALA A 314 25.43 -7.11 -25.61
N ALA A 315 26.46 -6.32 -25.95
CA ALA A 315 27.79 -6.38 -25.38
C ALA A 315 28.20 -4.99 -24.85
N PRO A 316 28.52 -4.82 -23.55
CA PRO A 316 28.41 -5.82 -22.48
C PRO A 316 26.95 -6.15 -22.13
N MET A 317 26.70 -7.41 -21.78
CA MET A 317 25.37 -7.88 -21.35
C MET A 317 24.89 -7.18 -20.08
N PHE A 318 25.78 -6.87 -19.13
CA PHE A 318 25.42 -6.26 -17.85
C PHE A 318 25.83 -4.79 -17.82
N THR A 319 24.83 -3.91 -17.66
CA THR A 319 25.01 -2.46 -17.58
C THR A 319 24.44 -1.89 -16.29
N VAL A 320 25.16 -0.97 -15.65
CA VAL A 320 24.65 -0.21 -14.50
C VAL A 320 23.92 1.04 -14.99
N ARG A 321 22.75 1.35 -14.39
CA ARG A 321 21.92 2.49 -14.75
C ARG A 321 21.70 3.45 -13.59
N ARG A 322 21.46 4.72 -13.91
CA ARG A 322 20.99 5.73 -12.96
C ARG A 322 19.45 5.75 -12.91
N ALA A 323 18.88 6.50 -11.97
CA ALA A 323 17.43 6.60 -11.77
C ALA A 323 16.65 7.04 -13.03
N ASP A 324 17.26 7.85 -13.90
CA ASP A 324 16.72 8.31 -15.19
C ASP A 324 16.82 7.27 -16.33
N ARG A 325 17.38 6.09 -16.06
CA ARG A 325 17.77 5.02 -17.01
C ARG A 325 18.99 5.35 -17.90
N SER A 326 19.69 6.46 -17.67
CA SER A 326 20.98 6.73 -18.32
C SER A 326 22.02 5.65 -17.96
N LEU A 327 22.96 5.39 -18.88
CA LEU A 327 24.06 4.47 -18.65
C LEU A 327 25.06 5.07 -17.65
N ASP A 328 25.39 4.34 -16.59
CA ASP A 328 26.56 4.65 -15.79
C ASP A 328 27.77 3.84 -16.29
N THR A 329 28.58 4.46 -17.14
CA THR A 329 29.77 3.84 -17.72
C THR A 329 30.83 3.50 -16.67
N GLN A 330 30.95 4.28 -15.59
CA GLN A 330 31.96 4.04 -14.55
C GLN A 330 31.58 2.81 -13.73
N ALA A 331 30.34 2.76 -13.24
CA ALA A 331 29.83 1.61 -12.49
C ALA A 331 29.69 0.37 -13.38
N THR A 332 29.36 0.52 -14.67
CA THR A 332 29.35 -0.59 -15.65
C THR A 332 30.74 -1.20 -15.82
N ASN A 333 31.76 -0.37 -16.03
CA ASN A 333 33.15 -0.84 -16.15
C ASN A 333 33.62 -1.50 -14.86
N ARG A 334 33.27 -0.92 -13.69
CA ARG A 334 33.57 -1.48 -12.37
C ARG A 334 32.92 -2.85 -12.18
N LEU A 335 31.62 -2.98 -12.43
CA LEU A 335 30.84 -4.22 -12.30
C LEU A 335 31.42 -5.36 -13.16
N ASN A 336 31.73 -5.09 -14.42
CA ASN A 336 32.32 -6.07 -15.32
C ASN A 336 33.76 -6.42 -14.92
N SER A 337 34.54 -5.45 -14.40
CA SER A 337 35.93 -5.70 -13.94
C SER A 337 36.03 -6.58 -12.69
N CYS A 338 35.03 -6.54 -11.80
CA CYS A 338 35.04 -7.31 -10.55
C CYS A 338 34.41 -8.71 -10.67
N ASN A 339 33.81 -9.02 -11.84
CA ASN A 339 33.16 -10.32 -12.12
C ASN A 339 32.16 -10.76 -11.03
N ALA A 340 31.45 -9.78 -10.46
CA ALA A 340 30.42 -9.99 -9.43
C ALA A 340 29.07 -10.44 -10.02
N VAL A 341 28.88 -10.22 -11.32
CA VAL A 341 27.68 -10.61 -12.08
C VAL A 341 28.13 -11.29 -13.37
N LYS A 342 27.52 -12.42 -13.71
CA LYS A 342 27.79 -13.17 -14.95
C LYS A 342 26.50 -13.79 -15.52
N ALA A 343 26.56 -14.21 -16.78
CA ALA A 343 25.52 -15.04 -17.37
C ALA A 343 25.58 -16.47 -16.82
N SER A 344 24.41 -17.06 -16.60
CA SER A 344 24.21 -18.47 -16.27
C SER A 344 22.87 -18.93 -16.89
N SER A 345 22.51 -20.20 -16.71
CA SER A 345 21.17 -20.70 -17.03
C SER A 345 20.78 -21.86 -16.13
N LEU A 346 19.48 -22.16 -16.08
CA LEU A 346 18.88 -23.24 -15.28
C LEU A 346 17.61 -23.72 -16.00
N TYR A 347 17.35 -25.02 -16.07
CA TYR A 347 16.05 -25.56 -16.45
C TYR A 347 15.10 -25.48 -15.26
N ASP A 348 14.08 -24.63 -15.37
CA ASP A 348 13.02 -24.52 -14.40
C ASP A 348 11.89 -25.51 -14.74
N GLY A 349 11.68 -26.50 -13.87
CA GLY A 349 10.70 -27.56 -14.10
C GLY A 349 9.24 -27.11 -13.95
N ARG A 350 8.99 -25.95 -13.34
CA ARG A 350 7.65 -25.34 -13.19
C ARG A 350 7.29 -24.52 -14.44
N GLU A 351 8.24 -23.74 -14.96
CA GLU A 351 8.09 -23.00 -16.22
C GLU A 351 8.29 -23.90 -17.47
N GLN A 352 8.88 -25.08 -17.30
CA GLN A 352 9.26 -26.06 -18.32
C GLN A 352 10.24 -25.51 -19.38
N LYS A 353 11.11 -24.58 -18.97
CA LYS A 353 12.03 -23.82 -19.84
C LYS A 353 13.41 -23.72 -19.22
N THR A 354 14.42 -23.60 -20.09
CA THR A 354 15.71 -23.02 -19.68
C THR A 354 15.56 -21.52 -19.48
N ILE A 355 15.78 -21.07 -18.25
CA ILE A 355 15.81 -19.67 -17.83
C ILE A 355 17.21 -19.12 -18.04
N THR A 356 17.32 -17.94 -18.65
CA THR A 356 18.57 -17.18 -18.75
C THR A 356 18.77 -16.37 -17.48
N LEU A 357 19.84 -16.66 -16.75
CA LEU A 357 20.09 -16.12 -15.41
C LEU A 357 21.16 -15.03 -15.41
N MET A 358 20.87 -13.97 -14.67
CA MET A 358 21.88 -13.08 -14.10
C MET A 358 22.35 -13.70 -12.78
N GLN A 359 23.49 -14.42 -12.76
CA GLN A 359 24.05 -14.93 -11.50
C GLN A 359 24.85 -13.82 -10.83
N VAL A 360 24.43 -13.44 -9.62
CA VAL A 360 25.00 -12.38 -8.78
C VAL A 360 25.68 -13.01 -7.57
N ASP A 361 26.98 -12.81 -7.44
CA ASP A 361 27.75 -13.20 -6.27
C ASP A 361 27.67 -12.09 -5.22
N GLN A 362 26.93 -12.36 -4.14
CA GLN A 362 26.56 -11.37 -3.13
C GLN A 362 27.78 -10.69 -2.52
N GLN A 363 28.79 -11.48 -2.10
CA GLN A 363 29.99 -10.95 -1.46
C GLN A 363 30.89 -10.23 -2.47
N LYS A 364 31.07 -10.76 -3.68
CA LYS A 364 31.84 -10.05 -4.72
C LYS A 364 31.19 -8.73 -5.11
N LEU A 365 29.86 -8.62 -5.15
CA LEU A 365 29.19 -7.36 -5.46
C LEU A 365 29.38 -6.35 -4.32
N MET A 366 29.31 -6.78 -3.06
CA MET A 366 29.64 -5.94 -1.90
C MET A 366 31.10 -5.48 -1.89
N ASP A 367 32.05 -6.35 -2.21
CA ASP A 367 33.48 -5.98 -2.36
C ASP A 367 33.69 -5.02 -3.55
N CYS A 368 32.96 -5.24 -4.64
CA CYS A 368 32.99 -4.40 -5.84
C CYS A 368 32.52 -2.97 -5.54
N ILE A 369 31.43 -2.82 -4.79
CA ILE A 369 30.90 -1.53 -4.30
C ILE A 369 31.86 -0.90 -3.29
N SER A 370 32.39 -1.68 -2.34
CA SER A 370 33.29 -1.20 -1.28
C SER A 370 34.61 -0.64 -1.82
N GLY A 371 35.09 -1.14 -2.96
CA GLY A 371 36.23 -0.56 -3.70
C GLY A 371 35.88 0.67 -4.57
N GLY A 372 34.67 1.23 -4.44
CA GLY A 372 34.22 2.43 -5.14
C GLY A 372 33.85 2.23 -6.61
N GLY A 373 33.53 3.35 -7.28
CA GLY A 373 33.12 3.38 -8.69
C GLY A 373 31.60 3.28 -8.93
N PHE A 374 30.81 3.14 -7.86
CA PHE A 374 29.35 3.29 -7.87
C PHE A 374 28.96 4.64 -7.24
N THR A 375 27.85 5.22 -7.67
CA THR A 375 27.32 6.48 -7.10
C THR A 375 25.96 6.27 -6.44
N ALA A 376 25.79 6.80 -5.23
CA ALA A 376 24.51 6.81 -4.54
C ALA A 376 23.51 7.76 -5.25
N PRO A 377 22.19 7.67 -4.96
CA PRO A 377 21.17 8.51 -5.63
C PRO A 377 21.35 10.03 -5.49
N ASN A 378 22.15 10.50 -4.52
CA ASN A 378 22.50 11.90 -4.31
C ASN A 378 23.78 12.35 -5.08
N GLY A 379 24.42 11.46 -5.85
CA GLY A 379 25.64 11.72 -6.62
C GLY A 379 26.95 11.59 -5.84
N SER A 380 26.92 11.20 -4.55
CA SER A 380 28.13 10.82 -3.82
C SER A 380 28.63 9.44 -4.24
N VAL A 381 29.86 9.06 -3.83
CA VAL A 381 30.34 7.68 -3.98
C VAL A 381 29.55 6.78 -3.02
N LEU A 382 28.91 5.74 -3.57
CA LEU A 382 28.17 4.73 -2.80
C LEU A 382 29.15 3.98 -1.90
N LYS A 383 28.72 3.67 -0.68
CA LYS A 383 29.48 2.88 0.29
C LYS A 383 28.67 1.71 0.84
N ILE A 384 29.34 0.88 1.65
CA ILE A 384 28.73 -0.25 2.35
C ILE A 384 27.97 0.16 3.63
N ASP A 385 28.38 1.28 4.23
CA ASP A 385 27.78 1.96 5.40
C ASP A 385 26.71 3.00 4.97
N ASP A 386 26.05 2.80 3.82
CA ASP A 386 24.94 3.66 3.43
C ASP A 386 23.67 3.32 4.23
N GLU A 387 23.08 4.35 4.87
CA GLU A 387 21.86 4.27 5.66
C GLU A 387 20.63 4.84 4.91
N SER A 388 20.79 5.28 3.65
CA SER A 388 19.69 5.88 2.89
C SER A 388 18.60 4.84 2.63
N GLY A 389 17.32 5.25 2.71
CA GLY A 389 16.20 4.32 2.63
C GLY A 389 16.11 3.26 3.73
N GLY A 390 17.01 3.28 4.73
CA GLY A 390 17.18 2.25 5.77
C GLY A 390 18.32 1.26 5.50
N GLY A 391 19.12 1.45 4.45
CA GLY A 391 20.19 0.54 4.03
C GLY A 391 20.16 0.30 2.51
N MET A 392 21.11 -0.48 2.00
CA MET A 392 21.31 -0.57 0.56
C MET A 392 20.21 -1.33 -0.19
N VAL A 393 19.90 -0.87 -1.41
CA VAL A 393 18.92 -1.48 -2.32
C VAL A 393 19.56 -1.82 -3.67
N TRP A 394 19.38 -3.06 -4.09
CA TRP A 394 19.82 -3.56 -5.40
C TRP A 394 18.60 -3.87 -6.29
N ASN A 395 18.55 -3.29 -7.48
CA ASN A 395 17.55 -3.58 -8.50
C ASN A 395 18.19 -4.34 -9.67
N PHE A 396 17.69 -5.54 -9.96
CA PHE A 396 18.15 -6.40 -11.03
C PHE A 396 17.03 -6.61 -12.06
N SER A 397 17.24 -6.19 -13.31
CA SER A 397 16.22 -6.24 -14.35
C SER A 397 16.78 -6.65 -15.71
N PHE A 398 15.87 -6.97 -16.63
CA PHE A 398 16.19 -7.39 -18.00
C PHE A 398 15.57 -6.43 -19.02
N THR A 399 16.30 -6.10 -20.09
CA THR A 399 15.70 -5.67 -21.37
C THR A 399 15.22 -6.90 -22.14
N ASP A 400 14.29 -6.67 -23.07
CA ASP A 400 14.07 -7.56 -24.20
C ASP A 400 14.46 -6.77 -25.45
N ALA A 401 15.25 -7.37 -26.33
CA ALA A 401 15.74 -6.72 -27.54
C ALA A 401 14.68 -6.65 -28.65
N ASP A 402 13.57 -7.39 -28.51
CA ASP A 402 12.41 -7.29 -29.40
C ASP A 402 11.58 -6.01 -29.09
N PRO A 403 11.47 -5.05 -30.02
CA PRO A 403 10.70 -3.83 -29.79
C PRO A 403 9.21 -4.07 -29.52
N ALA A 404 8.64 -5.19 -29.98
CA ALA A 404 7.26 -5.59 -29.66
C ALA A 404 7.10 -6.10 -28.21
N LYS A 405 8.22 -6.36 -27.52
CA LYS A 405 8.28 -6.87 -26.13
C LYS A 405 8.89 -5.87 -25.14
N ALA A 406 9.05 -4.60 -25.51
CA ALA A 406 9.63 -3.54 -24.67
C ALA A 406 8.89 -3.22 -23.34
N ALA A 407 7.80 -3.96 -23.04
CA ALA A 407 7.00 -3.86 -21.81
C ALA A 407 7.78 -4.13 -20.51
N LEU A 408 8.96 -4.77 -20.57
CA LEU A 408 9.82 -4.95 -19.39
C LEU A 408 10.30 -3.61 -18.80
N ILE A 409 10.37 -2.53 -19.60
CA ILE A 409 10.92 -1.22 -19.20
C ILE A 409 9.96 -0.05 -19.50
N ASN A 410 9.03 -0.19 -20.47
CA ASN A 410 8.10 0.87 -20.86
C ASN A 410 6.64 0.37 -20.89
N GLY A 411 5.84 0.77 -19.89
CA GLY A 411 4.39 1.07 -19.98
C GLY A 411 3.39 0.03 -20.51
N GLY A 412 3.81 -1.09 -21.10
CA GLY A 412 2.93 -2.09 -21.71
C GLY A 412 2.43 -3.15 -20.72
N GLU A 413 1.49 -3.96 -21.20
CA GLU A 413 1.05 -5.15 -20.47
C GLU A 413 2.21 -6.15 -20.31
N PRO A 414 2.34 -6.80 -19.15
CA PRO A 414 3.40 -7.78 -18.93
C PRO A 414 3.12 -9.08 -19.70
N TYR A 415 4.18 -9.82 -19.98
CA TYR A 415 4.13 -11.08 -20.72
C TYR A 415 5.10 -12.10 -20.10
N PRO A 416 4.83 -13.41 -20.21
CA PRO A 416 5.73 -14.45 -19.69
C PRO A 416 7.11 -14.43 -20.35
N THR A 417 8.18 -14.53 -19.56
CA THR A 417 9.57 -14.50 -20.04
C THR A 417 10.24 -15.88 -19.89
N ALA A 418 11.57 -15.87 -20.03
CA ALA A 418 12.47 -16.93 -19.59
C ALA A 418 13.72 -16.30 -18.93
N TYR A 419 13.52 -15.29 -18.07
CA TYR A 419 14.60 -14.56 -17.39
C TYR A 419 14.53 -14.73 -15.87
N GLY A 420 15.67 -14.59 -15.20
CA GLY A 420 15.73 -14.63 -13.74
C GLY A 420 17.07 -14.15 -13.18
N VAL A 421 17.13 -14.01 -11.86
CA VAL A 421 18.31 -13.55 -11.12
C VAL A 421 18.67 -14.60 -10.06
N GLU A 422 19.88 -15.15 -10.10
CA GLU A 422 20.36 -16.13 -9.11
C GLU A 422 21.30 -15.43 -8.12
N ILE A 423 20.96 -15.41 -6.83
CA ILE A 423 21.80 -14.85 -5.78
C ILE A 423 22.58 -15.98 -5.11
N VAL A 424 23.91 -15.92 -5.19
CA VAL A 424 24.83 -16.91 -4.59
C VAL A 424 25.72 -16.27 -3.51
N ASN A 425 26.31 -17.10 -2.64
CA ASN A 425 27.22 -16.70 -1.56
C ASN A 425 26.63 -15.74 -0.50
N ALA A 426 25.30 -15.73 -0.35
CA ALA A 426 24.57 -14.77 0.49
C ALA A 426 24.42 -15.16 1.98
N ALA A 427 25.12 -16.20 2.45
CA ALA A 427 24.96 -16.75 3.81
C ALA A 427 25.22 -15.69 4.91
N ARG A 428 26.20 -14.80 4.68
CA ARG A 428 26.32 -13.49 5.35
C ARG A 428 26.12 -12.41 4.28
N LEU A 429 25.29 -11.41 4.57
CA LEU A 429 25.12 -10.24 3.70
C LEU A 429 26.18 -9.18 4.02
N GLY A 430 27.14 -8.99 3.11
CA GLY A 430 28.18 -7.97 3.25
C GLY A 430 29.44 -8.27 2.44
N PRO A 431 30.49 -7.44 2.54
CA PRO A 431 31.77 -7.69 1.88
C PRO A 431 32.47 -8.90 2.51
N SER A 432 33.33 -9.57 1.74
CA SER A 432 34.10 -10.74 2.18
C SER A 432 35.08 -10.43 3.31
N SER A 433 35.48 -9.15 3.45
CA SER A 433 36.28 -8.63 4.55
C SER A 433 35.89 -7.20 4.89
N GLY A 434 36.12 -6.79 6.15
CA GLY A 434 35.76 -5.45 6.65
C GLY A 434 34.72 -5.48 7.77
N SER A 435 34.30 -4.29 8.22
CA SER A 435 33.30 -4.12 9.27
C SER A 435 31.90 -4.56 8.81
N ASP A 436 31.08 -4.96 9.77
CA ASP A 436 29.71 -5.43 9.55
C ASP A 436 28.71 -4.26 9.38
N ALA A 437 29.12 -3.21 8.67
CA ALA A 437 28.50 -1.89 8.64
C ALA A 437 27.25 -1.77 7.74
N LEU A 438 26.91 -2.82 7.00
CA LEU A 438 25.68 -2.88 6.21
C LEU A 438 24.46 -2.82 7.15
N GLY A 439 23.68 -1.74 7.07
CA GLY A 439 22.47 -1.54 7.87
C GLY A 439 21.32 -2.48 7.47
N GLY A 440 21.22 -2.79 6.17
CA GLY A 440 20.26 -3.75 5.61
C GLY A 440 20.49 -3.94 4.12
N LEU A 441 19.81 -4.93 3.52
CA LEU A 441 19.85 -5.16 2.06
C LEU A 441 18.49 -5.58 1.51
N THR A 442 17.95 -4.79 0.59
CA THR A 442 16.77 -5.17 -0.18
C THR A 442 17.13 -5.47 -1.64
N ILE A 443 16.78 -6.66 -2.11
CA ILE A 443 16.94 -7.10 -3.49
C ILE A 443 15.60 -6.98 -4.20
N VAL A 444 15.57 -6.31 -5.35
CA VAL A 444 14.39 -6.10 -6.20
C VAL A 444 14.63 -6.68 -7.58
N SER A 445 13.67 -7.39 -8.14
CA SER A 445 13.67 -7.76 -9.56
C SER A 445 12.27 -7.70 -10.17
N ASN A 446 12.19 -7.30 -11.44
CA ASN A 446 10.99 -7.44 -12.25
C ASN A 446 10.84 -8.84 -12.87
N GLN A 447 11.78 -9.75 -12.61
CA GLN A 447 11.76 -11.16 -13.02
C GLN A 447 11.79 -12.04 -11.77
N GLN A 448 11.79 -13.36 -11.94
CA GLN A 448 11.94 -14.27 -10.82
C GLN A 448 13.36 -14.29 -10.23
N VAL A 449 13.44 -14.52 -8.92
CA VAL A 449 14.70 -14.65 -8.18
C VAL A 449 14.88 -16.11 -7.72
N TYR A 450 16.12 -16.59 -7.76
CA TYR A 450 16.57 -17.84 -7.15
C TYR A 450 17.57 -17.49 -6.05
N LEU A 451 17.32 -17.91 -4.81
CA LEU A 451 18.31 -17.82 -3.72
C LEU A 451 18.98 -19.18 -3.57
N ARG A 452 20.31 -19.25 -3.67
CA ARG A 452 21.04 -20.53 -3.64
C ARG A 452 21.92 -20.68 -2.40
N GLY A 453 21.66 -21.74 -1.64
CA GLY A 453 22.24 -21.99 -0.33
C GLY A 453 21.66 -21.07 0.75
N ASP A 454 22.33 -21.00 1.90
CA ASP A 454 21.92 -20.11 2.99
C ASP A 454 21.88 -18.64 2.54
N TYR A 455 20.85 -17.92 2.97
CA TYR A 455 20.68 -16.49 2.74
C TYR A 455 20.48 -15.77 4.07
N ASN A 456 21.39 -14.85 4.41
CA ASN A 456 21.32 -14.03 5.62
C ASN A 456 21.25 -14.85 6.94
N ALA A 457 21.78 -16.07 6.93
CA ALA A 457 21.84 -16.98 8.06
C ALA A 457 22.89 -16.58 9.12
N LEU A 458 23.95 -15.89 8.69
CA LEU A 458 25.08 -15.46 9.50
C LEU A 458 25.06 -13.95 9.69
N ALA A 459 25.11 -13.48 10.94
CA ALA A 459 25.02 -12.06 11.32
C ALA A 459 23.79 -11.34 10.69
N LYS A 460 22.61 -11.95 10.86
CA LYS A 460 21.33 -11.56 10.22
C LYS A 460 21.12 -10.05 10.18
N LYS A 461 20.93 -9.51 8.97
CA LYS A 461 20.57 -8.11 8.70
C LYS A 461 19.08 -7.95 8.40
N PRO A 462 18.49 -6.75 8.57
CA PRO A 462 17.26 -6.35 7.89
C PRO A 462 17.38 -6.61 6.39
N SER A 463 16.61 -7.56 5.85
CA SER A 463 16.71 -7.92 4.43
C SER A 463 15.38 -8.34 3.81
N ALA A 464 15.21 -8.01 2.54
CA ALA A 464 14.05 -8.41 1.75
C ALA A 464 14.43 -8.82 0.32
N VAL A 465 13.58 -9.67 -0.27
CA VAL A 465 13.62 -10.04 -1.68
C VAL A 465 12.23 -9.77 -2.27
N LEU A 466 12.17 -8.85 -3.24
CA LEU A 466 10.96 -8.44 -3.95
C LEU A 466 11.12 -8.86 -5.41
N ALA A 467 10.41 -9.90 -5.85
CA ALA A 467 10.60 -10.49 -7.17
C ALA A 467 9.27 -10.83 -7.83
N ASP A 468 9.25 -11.11 -9.13
CA ASP A 468 8.03 -11.56 -9.81
C ASP A 468 7.54 -12.92 -9.23
N ALA A 469 8.48 -13.84 -9.02
CA ALA A 469 8.33 -15.04 -8.20
C ALA A 469 9.65 -15.34 -7.45
N ILE A 470 9.58 -16.08 -6.35
CA ILE A 470 10.76 -16.41 -5.52
C ILE A 470 10.96 -17.92 -5.44
N ASN A 471 12.15 -18.36 -5.84
CA ASN A 471 12.63 -19.73 -5.80
C ASN A 471 13.75 -19.87 -4.76
N VAL A 472 13.85 -21.03 -4.12
CA VAL A 472 15.00 -21.41 -3.27
C VAL A 472 15.63 -22.69 -3.80
N LEU A 473 16.95 -22.66 -3.89
CA LEU A 473 17.83 -23.77 -4.26
C LEU A 473 18.78 -24.03 -3.09
N SER A 474 19.08 -25.28 -2.79
CA SER A 474 20.07 -25.62 -1.76
C SER A 474 21.51 -25.45 -2.26
N SER A 475 22.48 -25.57 -1.36
CA SER A 475 23.90 -25.65 -1.73
C SER A 475 24.26 -26.93 -2.51
N ALA A 476 23.36 -27.92 -2.57
CA ALA A 476 23.54 -29.18 -3.29
C ALA A 476 22.84 -29.23 -4.67
N ALA A 477 22.25 -28.12 -5.14
CA ALA A 477 21.66 -28.04 -6.47
C ALA A 477 22.71 -28.29 -7.57
N ASP A 478 22.39 -29.20 -8.50
CA ASP A 478 23.24 -29.62 -9.63
C ASP A 478 23.16 -28.58 -10.76
N GLU A 479 23.91 -27.48 -10.66
CA GLU A 479 23.82 -26.40 -11.64
C GLU A 479 24.73 -26.57 -12.88
N PRO A 480 24.24 -26.28 -14.11
CA PRO A 480 22.86 -25.89 -14.42
C PRO A 480 21.89 -27.09 -14.29
N ILE A 481 20.75 -26.91 -13.61
CA ILE A 481 19.70 -27.95 -13.65
C ILE A 481 19.30 -28.16 -15.12
N THR A 482 19.28 -29.41 -15.59
CA THR A 482 19.07 -29.75 -17.01
C THR A 482 17.89 -30.72 -17.25
N GLY A 483 17.37 -31.34 -16.19
CA GLY A 483 16.13 -32.11 -16.20
C GLY A 483 15.04 -31.41 -15.40
N ASN A 484 13.86 -32.04 -15.28
CA ASN A 484 12.71 -31.46 -14.57
C ASN A 484 12.98 -31.08 -13.10
N LYS A 485 14.03 -31.64 -12.48
CA LYS A 485 14.39 -31.51 -11.07
C LYS A 485 15.90 -31.73 -10.96
N SER A 486 16.57 -31.12 -9.98
CA SER A 486 17.95 -31.46 -9.63
C SER A 486 18.07 -32.96 -9.30
N THR A 487 19.16 -33.60 -9.70
CA THR A 487 19.37 -35.05 -9.49
C THR A 487 19.78 -35.40 -8.06
N GLY A 488 20.47 -34.51 -7.37
CA GLY A 488 20.85 -34.62 -5.96
C GLY A 488 19.70 -34.45 -4.97
N GLN A 489 19.94 -34.89 -3.73
CA GLN A 489 19.11 -34.54 -2.59
C GLN A 489 19.49 -33.13 -2.11
N ALA A 490 18.48 -32.31 -1.76
CA ALA A 490 18.72 -30.96 -1.28
C ALA A 490 19.49 -30.94 0.05
N ALA A 491 20.31 -29.92 0.27
CA ALA A 491 20.96 -29.66 1.56
C ALA A 491 20.04 -28.82 2.48
N PRO A 492 20.10 -29.01 3.82
CA PRO A 492 19.44 -28.12 4.76
C PRO A 492 19.83 -26.67 4.50
N THR A 493 18.83 -25.77 4.44
CA THR A 493 19.02 -24.38 3.97
C THR A 493 18.22 -23.42 4.82
N THR A 494 18.83 -22.30 5.21
CA THR A 494 18.26 -21.24 6.06
C THR A 494 18.15 -19.93 5.28
N VAL A 495 16.95 -19.35 5.24
CA VAL A 495 16.69 -18.05 4.62
C VAL A 495 16.04 -17.10 5.62
N ASN A 496 16.73 -16.00 5.91
CA ASN A 496 16.22 -14.92 6.75
C ASN A 496 15.96 -13.67 5.90
N ALA A 497 14.75 -13.51 5.36
CA ALA A 497 14.39 -12.35 4.54
C ALA A 497 12.88 -12.14 4.52
N ALA A 498 12.43 -10.89 4.42
CA ALA A 498 11.05 -10.61 4.03
C ALA A 498 10.87 -10.87 2.53
N PHE A 499 9.85 -11.62 2.14
CA PHE A 499 9.54 -11.90 0.75
C PHE A 499 8.35 -11.10 0.27
N LEU A 500 8.45 -10.61 -0.97
CA LEU A 500 7.33 -10.06 -1.71
C LEU A 500 7.34 -10.62 -3.13
N SER A 501 6.24 -11.24 -3.57
CA SER A 501 6.13 -11.71 -4.95
C SER A 501 4.72 -11.80 -5.50
N GLY A 502 4.64 -12.03 -6.80
CA GLY A 502 3.45 -12.57 -7.42
C GLY A 502 3.20 -14.00 -6.95
N ILE A 503 1.95 -14.43 -7.06
CA ILE A 503 1.53 -15.82 -6.92
C ILE A 503 0.64 -16.18 -8.11
N ASP A 504 0.52 -17.47 -8.43
CA ASP A 504 -0.51 -17.94 -9.37
C ASP A 504 -1.75 -18.37 -8.57
N VAL A 505 -2.95 -18.06 -9.07
CA VAL A 505 -4.19 -18.16 -8.29
C VAL A 505 -4.82 -19.55 -8.43
N THR A 506 -5.07 -20.23 -7.30
CA THR A 506 -5.88 -21.45 -7.27
C THR A 506 -7.29 -21.18 -7.83
N THR A 507 -7.73 -22.02 -8.77
CA THR A 507 -9.13 -22.09 -9.25
C THR A 507 -9.76 -23.42 -8.82
N SER A 508 -11.10 -23.52 -8.91
CA SER A 508 -11.90 -24.72 -8.60
C SER A 508 -11.60 -25.99 -9.43
N SER A 509 -10.60 -25.94 -10.30
CA SER A 509 -10.08 -27.06 -11.08
C SER A 509 -8.54 -27.12 -11.14
N ASN A 510 -7.86 -26.08 -10.63
CA ASN A 510 -6.41 -25.95 -10.66
C ASN A 510 -5.93 -25.40 -9.32
N TYR A 511 -5.66 -26.30 -8.37
CA TYR A 511 -4.86 -25.99 -7.19
C TYR A 511 -3.46 -25.51 -7.61
N ASN A 512 -3.01 -24.38 -7.06
CA ASN A 512 -1.67 -23.85 -7.27
C ASN A 512 -0.77 -23.88 -6.01
N GLY A 513 -1.33 -24.29 -4.87
CA GLY A 513 -0.50 -24.68 -3.72
C GLY A 513 -0.50 -23.73 -2.54
N GLY A 514 -1.36 -22.71 -2.51
CA GLY A 514 -1.50 -21.77 -1.40
C GLY A 514 -0.18 -21.14 -0.91
N LEU A 515 -0.16 -20.68 0.34
CA LEU A 515 1.04 -20.11 0.96
C LEU A 515 2.15 -21.16 1.15
N GLN A 516 1.80 -22.43 1.40
CA GLN A 516 2.75 -23.53 1.54
C GLN A 516 3.60 -23.79 0.27
N ASN A 517 3.24 -23.25 -0.89
CA ASN A 517 4.03 -23.26 -2.13
C ASN A 517 4.36 -21.83 -2.64
N TYR A 518 4.31 -20.81 -1.77
CA TYR A 518 4.79 -19.45 -2.08
C TYR A 518 6.27 -19.49 -2.52
N ILE A 519 7.10 -20.17 -1.74
CA ILE A 519 8.48 -20.47 -2.12
C ILE A 519 8.43 -21.59 -3.16
N ARG A 520 8.98 -21.32 -4.34
CA ARG A 520 9.16 -22.29 -5.43
C ARG A 520 10.45 -23.10 -5.21
N PHE A 521 10.45 -24.37 -5.60
CA PHE A 521 11.55 -25.33 -5.38
C PHE A 521 11.76 -26.19 -6.63
N HIS A 522 12.99 -26.69 -6.84
CA HIS A 522 13.40 -27.48 -8.01
C HIS A 522 14.26 -28.71 -7.67
N GLU A 523 14.23 -29.16 -6.41
CA GLU A 523 15.12 -30.22 -5.87
C GLU A 523 14.37 -31.26 -5.04
N SER A 524 15.08 -32.28 -4.57
CA SER A 524 14.55 -33.33 -3.69
C SER A 524 14.69 -32.95 -2.21
N TRP A 525 13.69 -32.26 -1.64
CA TRP A 525 13.69 -31.84 -0.24
C TRP A 525 13.03 -32.83 0.74
N SER A 526 12.65 -34.03 0.29
CA SER A 526 12.04 -35.05 1.16
C SER A 526 12.96 -35.41 2.34
N GLY A 527 12.50 -35.17 3.57
CA GLY A 527 13.29 -35.34 4.80
C GLY A 527 14.36 -34.26 5.04
N VAL A 528 14.36 -33.17 4.26
CA VAL A 528 15.33 -32.07 4.35
C VAL A 528 14.64 -30.83 4.92
N ARG A 529 15.22 -30.23 5.96
CA ARG A 529 14.70 -29.00 6.57
C ARG A 529 15.04 -27.76 5.75
N MET A 530 14.02 -26.99 5.42
CA MET A 530 14.17 -25.61 4.94
C MET A 530 13.65 -24.67 6.02
N THR A 531 14.56 -23.87 6.57
CA THR A 531 14.28 -22.90 7.63
C THR A 531 14.02 -21.54 7.00
N TYR A 532 12.87 -20.95 7.28
CA TYR A 532 12.52 -19.59 6.85
C TYR A 532 12.14 -18.73 8.04
N ARG A 533 12.72 -17.53 8.12
CA ARG A 533 12.27 -16.44 9.01
C ARG A 533 12.05 -15.21 8.16
N GLY A 534 10.82 -14.71 8.11
CA GLY A 534 10.51 -13.61 7.22
C GLY A 534 9.07 -13.13 7.27
N SER A 535 8.56 -12.73 6.11
CA SER A 535 7.19 -12.27 5.88
C SER A 535 6.78 -12.71 4.47
N PHE A 536 5.56 -13.18 4.27
CA PHE A 536 5.05 -13.55 2.94
C PHE A 536 4.08 -12.48 2.43
N VAL A 537 4.52 -11.61 1.51
CA VAL A 537 3.68 -10.55 0.94
C VAL A 537 3.36 -10.84 -0.53
N SER A 538 2.08 -10.95 -0.88
CA SER A 538 1.67 -10.98 -2.28
C SER A 538 0.92 -9.70 -2.67
N LEU A 539 1.37 -9.06 -3.76
CA LEU A 539 0.72 -7.88 -4.35
C LEU A 539 -0.20 -8.22 -5.55
N GLY A 540 -0.49 -9.51 -5.76
CA GLY A 540 -1.34 -10.00 -6.85
C GLY A 540 -0.69 -11.13 -7.64
N GLN A 541 -1.02 -11.21 -8.93
CA GLN A 541 -0.50 -12.28 -9.79
C GLN A 541 0.94 -12.03 -10.25
N SER A 542 1.68 -13.12 -10.44
CA SER A 542 2.95 -13.14 -11.18
C SER A 542 2.73 -12.61 -12.61
N LEU A 543 3.63 -11.73 -13.06
CA LEU A 543 3.51 -10.99 -14.32
C LEU A 543 4.36 -11.60 -15.45
N HIS A 544 5.43 -12.29 -15.11
CA HIS A 544 6.41 -12.85 -16.05
C HIS A 544 6.65 -14.36 -15.85
N THR A 545 6.26 -14.93 -14.70
CA THR A 545 6.69 -16.26 -14.24
C THR A 545 5.48 -17.16 -13.93
N VAL A 546 4.89 -17.78 -14.97
CA VAL A 546 3.48 -18.27 -14.97
C VAL A 546 3.33 -19.80 -14.94
N GLY A 547 4.40 -20.52 -14.66
CA GLY A 547 4.44 -21.97 -14.57
C GLY A 547 3.54 -22.53 -13.47
N ARG A 548 2.72 -23.52 -13.84
CA ARG A 548 1.69 -24.11 -12.99
C ARG A 548 2.27 -25.10 -11.98
N GLN A 549 1.68 -25.17 -10.77
CA GLN A 549 2.04 -26.19 -9.79
C GLN A 549 1.96 -27.62 -10.35
N ALA A 550 2.95 -28.47 -10.01
CA ALA A 550 2.93 -29.91 -10.26
C ALA A 550 1.62 -30.58 -9.82
N GLY A 551 1.13 -31.50 -10.65
CA GLY A 551 -0.17 -32.17 -10.53
C GLY A 551 -0.38 -33.18 -11.66
N ALA A 552 -1.61 -33.70 -11.82
CA ALA A 552 -1.90 -34.69 -12.85
C ALA A 552 -1.59 -34.17 -14.27
N GLY A 553 -0.70 -34.86 -14.99
CA GLY A 553 -0.22 -34.46 -16.31
C GLY A 553 0.93 -33.44 -16.33
N ILE A 554 1.45 -33.03 -15.17
CA ILE A 554 2.63 -32.15 -15.04
C ILE A 554 3.76 -32.95 -14.39
N VAL A 555 4.99 -32.79 -14.88
CA VAL A 555 6.14 -33.56 -14.38
C VAL A 555 6.46 -33.17 -12.93
N ASN A 556 6.88 -34.12 -12.09
CA ASN A 556 7.34 -33.79 -10.74
C ASN A 556 8.70 -33.08 -10.81
N TYR A 557 8.71 -31.79 -10.45
CA TYR A 557 9.90 -30.95 -10.42
C TYR A 557 10.44 -30.67 -9.01
N TYR A 558 9.75 -31.08 -7.94
CA TYR A 558 10.23 -30.93 -6.56
C TYR A 558 9.52 -31.88 -5.59
N ASP A 559 10.21 -32.27 -4.52
CA ASP A 559 9.51 -32.78 -3.33
C ASP A 559 9.56 -31.69 -2.24
N PRO A 560 8.50 -31.52 -1.41
CA PRO A 560 8.44 -30.43 -0.46
C PRO A 560 9.37 -30.65 0.76
N PRO A 561 9.95 -29.58 1.33
CA PRO A 561 10.79 -29.67 2.53
C PRO A 561 9.99 -29.89 3.81
N ASP A 562 10.71 -30.33 4.85
CA ASP A 562 10.35 -30.10 6.25
C ASP A 562 10.35 -28.56 6.49
N ARG A 563 9.17 -27.95 6.46
CA ARG A 563 8.99 -26.49 6.57
C ARG A 563 9.14 -26.02 8.02
N ASP A 564 10.32 -25.57 8.40
CA ASP A 564 10.49 -24.72 9.59
C ASP A 564 10.30 -23.25 9.19
N TRP A 565 9.06 -22.87 8.92
CA TRP A 565 8.70 -21.52 8.43
C TRP A 565 8.09 -20.68 9.54
N GLY A 566 8.58 -19.46 9.70
CA GLY A 566 8.10 -18.54 10.74
C GLY A 566 8.16 -17.08 10.34
N TYR A 567 7.37 -16.27 11.04
CA TYR A 567 7.45 -14.82 11.00
C TYR A 567 8.72 -14.33 11.71
N ASP A 568 9.48 -13.45 11.08
CA ASP A 568 10.61 -12.79 11.74
C ASP A 568 10.10 -11.69 12.66
N THR A 569 10.21 -11.94 13.97
CA THR A 569 9.72 -11.01 15.00
C THR A 569 10.49 -9.70 15.06
N ASP A 570 11.66 -9.59 14.43
CA ASP A 570 12.42 -8.35 14.41
C ASP A 570 11.72 -7.26 13.59
N PHE A 571 10.90 -7.63 12.59
CA PHE A 571 10.11 -6.67 11.80
C PHE A 571 9.03 -5.95 12.63
N ASN A 572 8.75 -6.38 13.86
CA ASN A 572 7.94 -5.60 14.81
C ASN A 572 8.64 -4.33 15.30
N ASN A 573 9.96 -4.19 15.10
CA ASN A 573 10.71 -2.97 15.36
C ASN A 573 10.98 -2.21 14.04
N ALA A 574 10.58 -0.94 13.99
CA ALA A 574 10.74 -0.11 12.80
C ALA A 574 12.20 0.07 12.34
N SER A 575 13.20 0.01 13.23
CA SER A 575 14.62 0.08 12.84
C SER A 575 15.15 -1.19 12.19
N ASN A 576 14.43 -2.31 12.31
CA ASN A 576 14.86 -3.62 11.81
C ASN A 576 14.09 -4.02 10.53
N LEU A 577 13.30 -3.09 9.98
CA LEU A 577 12.61 -3.28 8.71
C LEU A 577 13.61 -3.18 7.54
N PRO A 578 13.52 -4.06 6.54
CA PRO A 578 14.35 -4.00 5.34
C PRO A 578 14.30 -2.64 4.61
N PRO A 579 15.37 -2.23 3.93
CA PRO A 579 15.40 -1.00 3.14
C PRO A 579 14.23 -0.88 2.15
N LEU A 580 13.65 0.31 2.05
CA LEU A 580 12.45 0.59 1.24
C LEU A 580 11.26 -0.37 1.46
N THR A 581 11.11 -0.96 2.66
CA THR A 581 10.00 -1.88 2.98
C THR A 581 8.65 -1.37 2.44
N PRO A 582 7.99 -2.13 1.54
CA PRO A 582 6.68 -1.82 1.01
C PRO A 582 5.62 -1.67 2.10
N ARG A 583 4.62 -0.84 1.82
CA ARG A 583 3.64 -0.39 2.82
C ARG A 583 2.23 -0.45 2.24
N PHE A 584 1.23 -0.58 3.09
CA PHE A 584 -0.15 -0.26 2.73
C PHE A 584 -0.51 1.15 3.21
N VAL A 585 -1.45 1.79 2.51
CA VAL A 585 -2.07 3.06 2.93
C VAL A 585 -3.44 2.79 3.53
N TYR A 586 -3.73 3.44 4.66
CA TYR A 586 -5.11 3.67 5.08
C TYR A 586 -5.33 5.11 5.56
N LEU A 587 -6.55 5.61 5.35
CA LEU A 587 -6.93 7.00 5.59
C LEU A 587 -7.78 7.11 6.86
N ARG A 588 -7.43 8.04 7.74
CA ARG A 588 -8.16 8.32 8.99
C ARG A 588 -8.63 9.78 8.99
N GLN A 589 -9.93 9.99 8.99
CA GLN A 589 -10.50 11.32 9.27
C GLN A 589 -10.33 11.64 10.77
N LEU A 590 -9.83 12.84 11.08
CA LEU A 590 -9.65 13.30 12.46
C LEU A 590 -10.76 14.24 12.91
N LEU A 591 -11.08 15.22 12.06
CA LEU A 591 -11.91 16.35 12.42
C LEU A 591 -12.64 16.87 11.17
N PHE A 592 -13.89 17.28 11.36
CA PHE A 592 -14.64 18.12 10.44
C PHE A 592 -15.15 19.31 11.25
N ALA A 593 -14.88 20.54 10.80
CA ALA A 593 -15.15 21.73 11.59
C ALA A 593 -15.47 22.95 10.71
N ARG A 594 -16.26 23.86 11.29
CA ARG A 594 -16.54 25.17 10.72
C ARG A 594 -15.48 26.17 11.17
N SER A 595 -15.00 26.99 10.23
CA SER A 595 -14.30 28.24 10.54
C SER A 595 -15.25 29.43 10.37
N TRP A 596 -15.05 30.46 11.19
CA TRP A 596 -15.87 31.66 11.20
C TRP A 596 -15.21 32.74 10.32
#